data_AF-A0A5D4KAG6-F1
#
_entry.id   AF-A0A5D4KAG6-F1
#
_cell.length_a   1.000
_cell.length_b   1.000
_cell.length_c   1.000
_cell.angle_alpha   90.00
_cell.angle_beta   90.00
_cell.angle_gamma   90.00
#
_symmetry.space_group_name_H-M   'P 1'
#
loop_
_entity.id
_entity.type
_entity.pdbx_description
1 polymer ?
#
loop_
_entity_poly.entity_id
_entity_poly.type
_entity_poly.pdbx_seq_one_letter_code
_entity_poly.pdbx_strand_id
1 'polypeptide(L)'
;MAKLPIKPIVKLAKTHGPAAVKFVKKHGPAISQGAAFVGSAGKMAKDFRKNRKESEQYLEKNHPRKIRFQQYKTKILPDLHNMNRLELFKGKLEVEGFIAQIKEEEKKEAGVKKPLHSKRLKDWNDILIQIEAKIANKDYQEYIMIYNNPSYHSEYFKGYERQLKKFKSLAENQDNDELYEFLLTHTKRSREEIKVDFSL
;
A
#
# COMPACT_ATOMS: atom_id res chain seq x y z
N MET A 1 -13.04 17.17 -28.71
CA MET A 1 -12.80 17.46 -27.28
C MET A 1 -13.90 16.82 -26.45
N ALA A 2 -13.56 15.83 -25.62
CA ALA A 2 -14.47 15.25 -24.64
C ALA A 2 -13.73 15.18 -23.30
N LYS A 3 -14.19 16.00 -22.34
CA LYS A 3 -13.64 16.10 -21.00
C LYS A 3 -14.00 14.84 -20.21
N LEU A 4 -12.99 14.08 -19.79
CA LEU A 4 -13.17 12.95 -18.87
C LEU A 4 -13.78 13.47 -17.55
N PRO A 5 -14.83 12.82 -17.01
CA PRO A 5 -15.52 13.31 -15.82
C PRO A 5 -14.64 13.12 -14.58
N ILE A 6 -14.35 14.23 -13.89
CA ILE A 6 -13.56 14.37 -12.64
C ILE A 6 -14.23 13.64 -11.43
N LYS A 7 -15.30 12.87 -11.65
CA LYS A 7 -16.18 12.31 -10.61
C LYS A 7 -15.69 11.07 -9.82
N PRO A 8 -14.65 10.29 -10.19
CA PRO A 8 -14.20 9.19 -9.32
C PRO A 8 -13.31 9.66 -8.15
N ILE A 9 -12.58 10.77 -8.32
CA ILE A 9 -11.53 11.21 -7.37
C ILE A 9 -12.14 11.87 -6.13
N VAL A 10 -13.26 12.57 -6.29
CA VAL A 10 -13.93 13.29 -5.18
C VAL A 10 -14.63 12.33 -4.20
N LYS A 11 -15.00 11.12 -4.64
CA LYS A 11 -15.68 10.13 -3.79
C LYS A 11 -14.72 9.42 -2.82
N LEU A 12 -13.44 9.31 -3.17
CA LEU A 12 -12.36 8.87 -2.25
C LEU A 12 -12.07 9.93 -1.18
N ALA A 13 -12.11 11.23 -1.53
CA ALA A 13 -11.81 12.31 -0.60
C ALA A 13 -12.86 12.47 0.52
N LYS A 14 -14.13 12.11 0.26
CA LYS A 14 -15.22 12.18 1.26
C LYS A 14 -15.27 10.98 2.21
N THR A 15 -14.64 9.85 1.87
CA THR A 15 -14.77 8.58 2.62
C THR A 15 -13.55 8.26 3.49
N HIS A 16 -12.37 8.81 3.20
CA HIS A 16 -11.10 8.39 3.82
C HIS A 16 -10.44 9.40 4.77
N GLY A 17 -11.17 10.46 5.18
CA GLY A 17 -10.70 11.43 6.18
C GLY A 17 -9.49 12.29 5.75
N PRO A 18 -9.02 13.21 6.63
CA PRO A 18 -8.08 14.27 6.28
C PRO A 18 -6.71 13.77 5.80
N ALA A 19 -6.29 12.57 6.22
CA ALA A 19 -4.99 11.98 5.91
C ALA A 19 -4.88 11.56 4.43
N ALA A 20 -5.92 10.94 3.88
CA ALA A 20 -5.98 10.57 2.47
C ALA A 20 -6.03 11.80 1.57
N VAL A 21 -6.73 12.86 2.00
CA VAL A 21 -6.76 14.15 1.29
C VAL A 21 -5.39 14.81 1.27
N LYS A 22 -4.66 14.82 2.40
CA LYS A 22 -3.29 15.36 2.46
C LYS A 22 -2.33 14.57 1.57
N PHE A 23 -2.43 13.25 1.51
CA PHE A 23 -1.56 12.42 0.68
C PHE A 23 -1.82 12.62 -0.82
N VAL A 24 -3.08 12.59 -1.27
CA VAL A 24 -3.44 12.83 -2.67
C VAL A 24 -3.08 14.25 -3.11
N LYS A 25 -3.30 15.26 -2.24
CA LYS A 25 -2.92 16.64 -2.53
C LYS A 25 -1.39 16.83 -2.63
N LYS A 26 -0.61 16.08 -1.85
CA LYS A 26 0.86 16.19 -1.79
C LYS A 26 1.59 15.36 -2.86
N HIS A 27 0.98 14.28 -3.37
CA HIS A 27 1.63 13.33 -4.28
C HIS A 27 0.88 13.08 -5.61
N GLY A 28 -0.38 13.51 -5.74
CA GLY A 28 -1.20 13.35 -6.95
C GLY A 28 -0.55 13.86 -8.25
N PRO A 29 0.10 15.05 -8.27
CA PRO A 29 0.77 15.55 -9.47
C PRO A 29 1.94 14.68 -9.95
N ALA A 30 2.66 14.03 -9.02
CA ALA A 30 3.77 13.13 -9.35
C ALA A 30 3.26 11.78 -9.92
N ILE A 31 2.11 11.30 -9.42
CA ILE A 31 1.45 10.09 -9.91
C ILE A 31 0.89 10.30 -11.32
N SER A 32 0.41 11.50 -11.65
CA SER A 32 -0.09 11.80 -13.01
C SER A 32 1.02 12.00 -14.06
N GLN A 33 2.23 12.39 -13.65
CA GLN A 33 3.32 12.67 -14.59
C GLN A 33 4.21 11.44 -14.89
N GLY A 34 4.27 10.45 -13.99
CA GLY A 34 5.07 9.23 -14.19
C GLY A 34 4.37 8.09 -14.94
N ALA A 35 3.09 8.23 -15.29
CA ALA A 35 2.27 7.14 -15.85
C ALA A 35 2.23 7.10 -17.40
N ALA A 36 3.28 7.59 -18.07
CA ALA A 36 3.46 7.36 -19.51
C ALA A 36 4.28 6.07 -19.76
N PHE A 37 3.80 4.92 -19.27
CA PHE A 37 4.34 3.62 -19.70
C PHE A 37 3.57 3.14 -20.93
N VAL A 38 4.06 3.58 -22.10
CA VAL A 38 3.75 3.00 -23.41
C VAL A 38 4.25 1.55 -23.39
N GLY A 39 3.33 0.58 -23.40
CA GLY A 39 3.64 -0.85 -23.66
C GLY A 39 3.06 -1.90 -22.69
N SER A 40 2.76 -1.56 -21.44
CA SER A 40 2.34 -2.55 -20.42
C SER A 40 0.82 -2.73 -20.27
N ALA A 41 0.02 -1.80 -20.79
CA ALA A 41 -1.45 -1.89 -20.76
C ALA A 41 -2.00 -3.13 -21.49
N GLY A 42 -1.33 -3.57 -22.56
CA GLY A 42 -1.74 -4.74 -23.34
C GLY A 42 -1.56 -6.06 -22.59
N LYS A 43 -0.46 -6.24 -21.84
CA LYS A 43 -0.21 -7.43 -21.02
C LYS A 43 -1.13 -7.47 -19.80
N MET A 44 -1.28 -6.35 -19.07
CA MET A 44 -2.20 -6.28 -17.94
C MET A 44 -3.65 -6.57 -18.34
N ALA A 45 -4.12 -6.08 -19.49
CA ALA A 45 -5.48 -6.37 -19.98
C ALA A 45 -5.67 -7.84 -20.39
N LYS A 46 -4.64 -8.47 -20.97
CA LYS A 46 -4.66 -9.88 -21.38
C LYS A 46 -4.63 -10.81 -20.16
N ASP A 47 -3.82 -10.49 -19.15
CA ASP A 47 -3.73 -11.25 -17.90
C ASP A 47 -4.99 -11.06 -17.05
N PHE A 48 -5.62 -9.87 -17.06
CA PHE A 48 -6.95 -9.67 -16.49
C PHE A 48 -8.02 -10.54 -17.16
N ARG A 49 -8.01 -10.65 -18.50
CA ARG A 49 -8.96 -11.48 -19.26
C ARG A 49 -8.72 -12.98 -19.09
N LYS A 50 -7.46 -13.42 -18.97
CA LYS A 50 -7.12 -14.84 -18.79
C LYS A 50 -7.46 -15.33 -17.38
N ASN A 51 -7.15 -14.52 -16.36
CA ASN A 51 -7.57 -14.78 -14.98
C ASN A 51 -9.10 -14.74 -14.83
N ARG A 52 -9.81 -13.95 -15.65
CA ARG A 52 -11.27 -13.90 -15.66
C ARG A 52 -11.89 -15.23 -16.08
N LYS A 53 -11.36 -15.89 -17.14
CA LYS A 53 -11.86 -17.19 -17.61
C LYS A 53 -11.63 -18.33 -16.63
N GLU A 54 -10.48 -18.39 -15.96
CA GLU A 54 -10.22 -19.39 -14.91
C GLU A 54 -11.04 -19.11 -13.64
N SER A 55 -11.34 -17.85 -13.35
CA SER A 55 -12.22 -17.49 -12.24
C SER A 55 -13.71 -17.69 -12.53
N GLU A 56 -14.15 -17.72 -13.79
CA GLU A 56 -15.56 -17.78 -14.18
C GLU A 56 -16.26 -19.07 -13.70
N GLN A 57 -15.57 -20.21 -13.63
CA GLN A 57 -16.11 -21.46 -13.05
C GLN A 57 -16.22 -21.45 -11.50
N TYR A 58 -15.44 -20.61 -10.79
CA TYR A 58 -15.50 -20.46 -9.32
C TYR A 58 -16.32 -19.22 -8.89
N LEU A 59 -16.56 -18.29 -9.82
CA LEU A 59 -17.28 -17.01 -9.66
C LEU A 59 -18.79 -17.18 -9.59
N GLU A 60 -19.38 -18.17 -10.26
CA GLU A 60 -20.84 -18.34 -10.31
C GLU A 60 -21.50 -18.53 -8.93
N LYS A 61 -20.73 -18.90 -7.88
CA LYS A 61 -21.27 -19.15 -6.53
C LYS A 61 -20.68 -18.27 -5.41
N ASN A 62 -19.66 -17.45 -5.67
CA ASN A 62 -18.91 -16.78 -4.60
C ASN A 62 -18.87 -15.25 -4.70
N HIS A 63 -19.17 -14.57 -3.59
CA HIS A 63 -19.11 -13.12 -3.48
C HIS A 63 -17.68 -12.59 -3.81
N PRO A 64 -17.52 -11.53 -4.64
CA PRO A 64 -16.21 -11.04 -5.10
C PRO A 64 -15.16 -10.83 -3.99
N ARG A 65 -15.58 -10.27 -2.84
CA ARG A 65 -14.71 -10.12 -1.66
C ARG A 65 -14.18 -11.44 -1.09
N LYS A 66 -14.94 -12.54 -1.13
CA LYS A 66 -14.46 -13.86 -0.68
C LYS A 66 -13.36 -14.37 -1.62
N ILE A 67 -13.53 -14.16 -2.92
CA ILE A 67 -12.51 -14.49 -3.93
C ILE A 67 -11.27 -13.66 -3.70
N ARG A 68 -11.42 -12.35 -3.50
CA ARG A 68 -10.29 -11.45 -3.26
C ARG A 68 -9.57 -11.78 -1.97
N PHE A 69 -10.29 -12.09 -0.90
CA PHE A 69 -9.71 -12.57 0.36
C PHE A 69 -8.89 -13.86 0.16
N GLN A 70 -9.42 -14.81 -0.62
CA GLN A 70 -8.68 -16.03 -0.95
C GLN A 70 -7.41 -15.73 -1.75
N GLN A 71 -7.47 -14.81 -2.72
CA GLN A 71 -6.28 -14.35 -3.45
C GLN A 71 -5.24 -13.73 -2.52
N TYR A 72 -5.68 -12.97 -1.52
CA TYR A 72 -4.77 -12.46 -0.49
C TYR A 72 -4.07 -13.61 0.25
N LYS A 73 -4.83 -14.61 0.69
CA LYS A 73 -4.26 -15.76 1.40
C LYS A 73 -3.33 -16.64 0.56
N THR A 74 -3.66 -16.89 -0.70
CA THR A 74 -2.95 -17.90 -1.51
C THR A 74 -1.88 -17.34 -2.43
N LYS A 75 -1.96 -16.06 -2.80
CA LYS A 75 -1.06 -15.44 -3.79
C LYS A 75 -0.35 -14.21 -3.25
N ILE A 76 -1.09 -13.25 -2.69
CA ILE A 76 -0.52 -11.94 -2.34
C ILE A 76 0.31 -12.02 -1.05
N LEU A 77 -0.23 -12.60 0.02
CA LEU A 77 0.48 -12.71 1.31
C LEU A 77 1.79 -13.51 1.19
N PRO A 78 1.82 -14.68 0.51
CA PRO A 78 3.07 -15.41 0.30
C PRO A 78 4.11 -14.63 -0.50
N ASP A 79 3.69 -13.73 -1.38
CA ASP A 79 4.56 -13.00 -2.31
C ASP A 79 4.93 -11.58 -1.85
N LEU A 80 4.53 -11.16 -0.63
CA LEU A 80 4.79 -9.81 -0.13
C LEU A 80 6.29 -9.45 -0.12
N HIS A 81 7.18 -10.43 -0.08
CA HIS A 81 8.62 -10.18 -0.10
C HIS A 81 9.11 -9.63 -1.44
N ASN A 82 8.52 -10.06 -2.56
CA ASN A 82 8.93 -9.66 -3.91
C ASN A 82 8.28 -8.36 -4.35
N MET A 83 7.25 -7.90 -3.64
CA MET A 83 6.56 -6.66 -3.96
C MET A 83 7.41 -5.42 -3.67
N ASN A 84 7.30 -4.43 -4.56
CA ASN A 84 7.86 -3.10 -4.35
C ASN A 84 6.98 -2.27 -3.41
N ARG A 85 7.47 -1.10 -2.99
CA ARG A 85 6.78 -0.24 -2.02
C ARG A 85 5.39 0.18 -2.49
N LEU A 86 5.25 0.45 -3.78
CA LEU A 86 4.00 0.87 -4.40
C LEU A 86 2.97 -0.24 -4.45
N GLU A 87 3.38 -1.46 -4.76
CA GLU A 87 2.52 -2.65 -4.74
C GLU A 87 2.02 -2.93 -3.33
N LEU A 88 2.91 -2.92 -2.34
CA LEU A 88 2.53 -3.09 -0.94
C LEU A 88 1.56 -2.00 -0.48
N PHE A 89 1.79 -0.74 -0.86
CA PHE A 89 0.90 0.36 -0.53
C PHE A 89 -0.47 0.25 -1.19
N LYS A 90 -0.52 -0.16 -2.47
CA LYS A 90 -1.79 -0.44 -3.16
C LYS A 90 -2.58 -1.56 -2.47
N GLY A 91 -1.89 -2.63 -2.08
CA GLY A 91 -2.49 -3.72 -1.31
C GLY A 91 -3.05 -3.25 0.03
N LYS A 92 -2.28 -2.43 0.76
CA LYS A 92 -2.75 -1.79 2.00
C LYS A 92 -4.05 -1.00 1.80
N LEU A 93 -4.09 -0.09 0.82
CA LEU A 93 -5.27 0.72 0.54
C LEU A 93 -6.49 -0.12 0.15
N GLU A 94 -6.28 -1.19 -0.63
CA GLU A 94 -7.36 -2.11 -1.01
C GLU A 94 -7.96 -2.79 0.23
N VAL A 95 -7.11 -3.30 1.13
CA VAL A 95 -7.53 -3.96 2.37
C VAL A 95 -8.25 -2.98 3.31
N GLU A 96 -7.74 -1.76 3.48
CA GLU A 96 -8.42 -0.70 4.23
C GLU A 96 -9.81 -0.40 3.66
N GLY A 97 -9.95 -0.39 2.33
CA GLY A 97 -11.24 -0.25 1.65
C GLY A 97 -12.23 -1.36 2.00
N PHE A 98 -11.80 -2.62 2.03
CA PHE A 98 -12.66 -3.74 2.44
C PHE A 98 -13.09 -3.63 3.91
N ILE A 99 -12.17 -3.27 4.80
CA ILE A 99 -12.47 -3.07 6.23
C ILE A 99 -13.51 -1.96 6.41
N ALA A 100 -13.33 -0.82 5.73
CA ALA A 100 -14.27 0.30 5.78
C ALA A 100 -15.66 -0.11 5.29
N GLN A 101 -15.73 -0.84 4.18
CA GLN A 101 -17.00 -1.33 3.64
C GLN A 101 -17.69 -2.29 4.62
N ILE A 102 -16.96 -3.22 5.25
CA ILE A 102 -17.54 -4.16 6.22
C ILE A 102 -18.05 -3.42 7.47
N LYS A 103 -17.33 -2.40 7.95
CA LYS A 103 -17.77 -1.54 9.06
C LYS A 103 -19.05 -0.77 8.70
N GLU A 104 -19.18 -0.31 7.45
CA GLU A 104 -20.40 0.36 7.01
C GLU A 104 -21.59 -0.61 6.93
N GLU A 105 -21.37 -1.82 6.44
CA GLU A 105 -22.40 -2.88 6.43
C GLU A 105 -22.82 -3.26 7.85
N GLU A 106 -21.87 -3.44 8.77
CA GLU A 106 -22.14 -3.75 10.17
C GLU A 106 -23.00 -2.68 10.85
N LYS A 107 -22.83 -1.40 10.49
CA LYS A 107 -23.66 -0.29 10.99
C LYS A 107 -25.08 -0.31 10.42
N LYS A 108 -25.28 -0.82 9.21
CA LYS A 108 -26.58 -0.84 8.52
C LYS A 108 -27.39 -2.10 8.79
N GLU A 109 -26.74 -3.20 9.14
CA GLU A 109 -27.38 -4.50 9.33
C GLU A 109 -27.85 -4.74 10.77
N ALA A 110 -28.95 -5.48 10.93
CA ALA A 110 -29.49 -5.87 12.23
C ALA A 110 -28.47 -6.70 13.05
N GLY A 111 -28.55 -6.60 14.39
CA GLY A 111 -27.58 -7.18 15.32
C GLY A 111 -27.25 -8.67 15.14
N VAL A 112 -28.16 -9.44 14.55
CA VAL A 112 -28.03 -10.89 14.30
C VAL A 112 -26.83 -11.24 13.41
N LYS A 113 -26.39 -10.34 12.52
CA LYS A 113 -25.23 -10.59 11.64
C LYS A 113 -23.90 -10.07 12.20
N LYS A 114 -23.90 -9.41 13.36
CA LYS A 114 -22.68 -8.87 13.99
C LYS A 114 -21.54 -9.89 14.08
N PRO A 115 -21.74 -11.14 14.54
CA PRO A 115 -20.64 -12.12 14.63
C PRO A 115 -19.95 -12.37 13.27
N LEU A 116 -20.71 -12.36 12.18
CA LEU A 116 -20.19 -12.52 10.83
C LEU A 116 -19.38 -11.30 10.36
N HIS A 117 -19.82 -10.07 10.69
CA HIS A 117 -19.03 -8.86 10.41
C HIS A 117 -17.75 -8.84 11.24
N SER A 118 -17.82 -9.14 12.54
CA SER A 118 -16.66 -9.17 13.42
C SER A 118 -15.60 -10.17 12.95
N LYS A 119 -16.01 -11.39 12.54
CA LYS A 119 -15.08 -12.37 11.96
C LYS A 119 -14.40 -11.84 10.69
N ARG A 120 -15.18 -11.29 9.75
CA ARG A 120 -14.63 -10.71 8.51
C ARG A 120 -13.68 -9.54 8.79
N LEU A 121 -14.02 -8.68 9.75
CA LEU A 121 -13.16 -7.56 10.14
C LEU A 121 -11.83 -8.06 10.70
N LYS A 122 -11.86 -9.06 11.59
CA LYS A 122 -10.65 -9.70 12.12
C LYS A 122 -9.78 -10.25 10.98
N ASP A 123 -10.38 -11.05 10.11
CA ASP A 123 -9.71 -11.66 8.95
C ASP A 123 -8.99 -10.61 8.06
N TRP A 124 -9.64 -9.47 7.77
CA TRP A 124 -9.01 -8.41 6.96
C TRP A 124 -8.01 -7.54 7.75
N ASN A 125 -8.24 -7.32 9.04
CA ASN A 125 -7.28 -6.63 9.90
C ASN A 125 -5.97 -7.44 10.01
N ASP A 126 -6.05 -8.78 10.11
CA ASP A 126 -4.88 -9.65 10.17
C ASP A 126 -4.05 -9.55 8.87
N ILE A 127 -4.70 -9.40 7.71
CA ILE A 127 -4.03 -9.13 6.43
C ILE A 127 -3.37 -7.75 6.45
N LEU A 128 -4.08 -6.72 6.94
CA LEU A 128 -3.56 -5.35 7.01
C LEU A 128 -2.30 -5.29 7.85
N ILE A 129 -2.30 -5.91 9.03
CA ILE A 129 -1.16 -5.98 9.94
C ILE A 129 0.06 -6.61 9.25
N GLN A 130 -0.12 -7.71 8.51
CA GLN A 130 0.97 -8.36 7.78
C GLN A 130 1.57 -7.46 6.70
N ILE A 131 0.74 -6.77 5.92
CA ILE A 131 1.22 -5.83 4.89
C ILE A 131 1.97 -4.66 5.53
N GLU A 132 1.42 -4.08 6.60
CA GLU A 132 2.06 -2.98 7.31
C GLU A 132 3.40 -3.37 7.95
N ALA A 133 3.47 -4.55 8.57
CA ALA A 133 4.70 -5.08 9.13
C ALA A 133 5.74 -5.29 8.02
N LYS A 134 5.32 -5.83 6.86
CA LYS A 134 6.24 -6.01 5.74
C LYS A 134 6.77 -4.69 5.19
N ILE A 135 5.89 -3.70 5.02
CA ILE A 135 6.27 -2.34 4.63
C ILE A 135 7.29 -1.77 5.60
N ALA A 136 6.99 -1.77 6.90
CA ALA A 136 7.83 -1.18 7.93
C ALA A 136 9.24 -1.81 7.95
N ASN A 137 9.29 -3.14 7.91
CA ASN A 137 10.54 -3.89 7.90
C ASN A 137 11.36 -3.68 6.63
N LYS A 138 10.73 -3.71 5.46
CA LYS A 138 11.42 -3.57 4.17
C LYS A 138 11.87 -2.13 3.94
N ASP A 139 11.05 -1.13 4.32
CA ASP A 139 11.44 0.29 4.33
C ASP A 139 12.74 0.47 5.14
N TYR A 140 12.79 -0.08 6.36
CA TYR A 140 13.96 0.03 7.22
C TYR A 140 15.22 -0.62 6.65
N GLN A 141 15.10 -1.88 6.20
CA GLN A 141 16.23 -2.61 5.59
C GLN A 141 16.81 -1.88 4.39
N GLU A 142 15.94 -1.34 3.54
CA GLU A 142 16.35 -0.60 2.35
C GLU A 142 17.04 0.72 2.73
N TYR A 143 16.53 1.43 3.75
CA TYR A 143 17.22 2.62 4.27
C TYR A 143 18.61 2.32 4.81
N ILE A 144 18.79 1.21 5.54
CA ILE A 144 20.11 0.78 6.02
C ILE A 144 21.05 0.51 4.84
N MET A 145 20.59 -0.24 3.82
CA MET A 145 21.41 -0.54 2.64
C MET A 145 21.83 0.74 1.90
N ILE A 146 20.92 1.70 1.76
CA ILE A 146 21.20 2.99 1.10
C ILE A 146 22.17 3.83 1.93
N TYR A 147 22.02 3.84 3.27
CA TYR A 147 22.88 4.59 4.17
C TYR A 147 24.32 4.08 4.13
N ASN A 148 24.50 2.76 4.23
CA ASN A 148 25.81 2.12 4.25
C ASN A 148 26.49 2.05 2.87
N ASN A 149 25.71 2.16 1.79
CA ASN A 149 26.24 2.18 0.43
C ASN A 149 25.53 3.23 -0.43
N PRO A 150 26.08 4.45 -0.55
CA PRO A 150 25.47 5.53 -1.34
C PRO A 150 25.26 5.20 -2.83
N SER A 151 26.05 4.26 -3.37
CA SER A 151 25.93 3.79 -4.76
C SER A 151 24.80 2.79 -4.98
N TYR A 152 24.19 2.27 -3.90
CA TYR A 152 23.09 1.33 -3.96
C TYR A 152 21.83 1.95 -4.59
N HIS A 153 21.24 1.22 -5.54
CA HIS A 153 19.98 1.55 -6.17
C HIS A 153 18.88 0.59 -5.70
N SER A 154 17.85 1.13 -5.05
CA SER A 154 16.73 0.36 -4.54
C SER A 154 15.62 0.27 -5.58
N GLU A 155 15.42 -0.92 -6.17
CA GLU A 155 14.23 -1.22 -6.98
C GLU A 155 12.94 -1.24 -6.14
N TYR A 156 13.07 -1.48 -4.83
CA TYR A 156 11.93 -1.50 -3.91
C TYR A 156 11.21 -0.15 -3.83
N PHE A 157 11.96 0.96 -3.82
CA PHE A 157 11.38 2.31 -3.74
C PHE A 157 10.90 2.89 -5.08
N LYS A 158 10.77 2.07 -6.13
CA LYS A 158 10.19 2.49 -7.41
C LYS A 158 8.78 3.07 -7.22
N GLY A 159 8.56 4.29 -7.69
CA GLY A 159 7.36 5.10 -7.47
C GLY A 159 7.32 5.89 -6.15
N TYR A 160 8.40 5.83 -5.35
CA TYR A 160 8.58 6.52 -4.06
C TYR A 160 9.86 7.39 -4.05
N GLU A 161 10.29 7.85 -5.22
CA GLU A 161 11.56 8.56 -5.42
C GLU A 161 11.66 9.83 -4.57
N ARG A 162 10.54 10.54 -4.36
CA ARG A 162 10.51 11.74 -3.50
C ARG A 162 10.85 11.43 -2.05
N GLN A 163 10.33 10.33 -1.52
CA GLN A 163 10.60 9.90 -0.15
C GLN A 163 12.06 9.46 -0.02
N LEU A 164 12.55 8.71 -1.01
CA LEU A 164 13.96 8.30 -1.06
C LEU A 164 14.91 9.51 -1.16
N LYS A 165 14.59 10.50 -2.00
CA LYS A 165 15.37 11.76 -2.08
C LYS A 165 15.41 12.51 -0.77
N LYS A 166 14.28 12.57 -0.03
CA LYS A 166 14.25 13.19 1.30
C LYS A 166 15.19 12.45 2.26
N PHE A 167 15.11 11.11 2.30
CA PHE A 167 16.00 10.30 3.13
C PHE A 167 17.48 10.54 2.81
N LYS A 168 17.87 10.49 1.53
CA LYS A 168 19.26 10.72 1.11
C LYS A 168 19.76 12.11 1.52
N SER A 169 18.95 13.15 1.32
CA SER A 169 19.30 14.51 1.75
C SER A 169 19.50 14.62 3.27
N LEU A 170 18.67 13.94 4.08
CA LEU A 170 18.83 13.94 5.54
C LEU A 170 20.12 13.22 5.96
N ALA A 171 20.43 12.09 5.32
CA ALA A 171 21.65 11.34 5.57
C ALA A 171 22.93 12.13 5.17
N GLU A 172 22.91 12.81 4.02
CA GLU A 172 24.04 13.60 3.52
C GLU A 172 24.30 14.87 4.36
N ASN A 173 23.24 15.51 4.84
CA ASN A 173 23.34 16.75 5.62
C ASN A 173 23.74 16.52 7.09
N GLN A 174 23.90 15.27 7.53
CA GLN A 174 24.18 14.89 8.93
C GLN A 174 23.17 15.45 9.94
N ASP A 175 21.94 15.68 9.50
CA ASP A 175 20.84 16.08 10.38
C ASP A 175 20.26 14.85 11.08
N ASN A 176 20.99 14.38 12.09
CA ASN A 176 20.69 13.12 12.77
C ASN A 176 19.31 13.12 13.43
N ASP A 177 18.88 14.23 14.02
CA ASP A 177 17.57 14.29 14.67
C ASP A 177 16.42 14.24 13.65
N GLU A 178 16.50 14.99 12.54
CA GLU A 178 15.48 14.91 11.48
C GLU A 178 15.49 13.54 10.78
N LEU A 179 16.67 12.93 10.60
CA LEU A 179 16.81 11.58 10.06
C LEU A 179 16.13 10.54 10.96
N TYR A 180 16.36 10.60 12.27
CA TYR A 180 15.77 9.67 13.22
C TYR A 180 14.25 9.82 13.28
N GLU A 181 13.72 11.05 13.30
CA GLU A 181 12.28 11.28 13.27
C GLU A 181 11.64 10.81 11.96
N PHE A 182 12.34 10.99 10.83
CA PHE A 182 11.91 10.44 9.55
C PHE A 182 11.81 8.90 9.60
N LEU A 183 12.86 8.23 10.06
CA LEU A 183 12.90 6.77 10.15
C LEU A 183 11.85 6.22 11.11
N LEU A 184 11.67 6.84 12.28
CA LEU A 184 10.68 6.45 13.28
C LEU A 184 9.26 6.52 12.72
N THR A 185 8.94 7.62 12.02
CA THR A 185 7.62 7.81 11.38
C THR A 185 7.31 6.77 10.31
N HIS A 186 8.33 6.26 9.62
CA HIS A 186 8.16 5.40 8.45
C HIS A 186 8.35 3.91 8.71
N THR A 187 9.09 3.51 9.75
CA THR A 187 9.53 2.12 9.93
C THR A 187 9.04 1.46 11.21
N LYS A 188 8.29 2.18 12.05
CA LYS A 188 7.81 1.69 13.36
C LYS A 188 8.94 1.17 14.27
N ARG A 189 10.21 1.50 13.98
CA ARG A 189 11.38 1.17 14.78
C ARG A 189 11.50 2.12 15.97
N SER A 190 12.08 1.62 17.04
CA SER A 190 12.37 2.45 18.22
C SER A 190 13.46 3.46 17.88
N ARG A 191 13.45 4.61 18.56
CA ARG A 191 14.47 5.64 18.34
C ARG A 191 15.85 5.12 18.73
N GLU A 192 15.91 4.24 19.72
CA GLU A 192 17.12 3.59 20.22
C GLU A 192 17.73 2.68 19.14
N GLU A 193 16.94 1.78 18.53
CA GLU A 193 17.41 0.93 17.41
C GLU A 193 17.92 1.78 16.24
N ILE A 194 17.15 2.82 15.87
CA ILE A 194 17.53 3.73 14.78
C ILE A 194 18.87 4.42 15.08
N LYS A 195 19.09 4.90 16.30
CA LYS A 195 20.35 5.53 16.67
C LYS A 195 21.53 4.60 16.53
N VAL A 196 21.38 3.32 16.90
CA VAL A 196 22.46 2.32 16.79
C VAL A 196 22.78 2.02 15.33
N ASP A 197 21.76 1.85 14.49
CA ASP A 197 21.95 1.45 13.09
C ASP A 197 22.38 2.61 12.18
N PHE A 198 22.18 3.87 12.61
CA PHE A 198 22.45 5.09 11.84
C PHE A 198 23.33 6.10 12.59
N SER A 199 24.13 5.63 13.55
CA SER A 199 25.23 6.40 14.12
C SER A 199 26.49 6.19 13.30
N LEU A 200 27.10 7.30 12.84
CA LEU A 200 28.45 7.32 12.28
C LEU A 200 29.50 6.84 13.29
#